data_AF-A0A0R3QCF0-F1
#
_entry.id   AF-A0A0R3QCF0-F1
#
_cell.length_a   1.000
_cell.length_b   1.000
_cell.length_c   1.000
_cell.angle_alpha   90.00
_cell.angle_beta   90.00
_cell.angle_gamma   90.00
#
_symmetry.space_group_name_H-M   'P 1'
#
loop_
_entity.id
_entity.type
_entity.pdbx_description
1 polymer ?
#
loop_
_entity_poly.entity_id
_entity_poly.type
_entity_poly.pdbx_seq_one_letter_code
_entity_poly.pdbx_strand_id
1 'polypeptide(L)'
;MKFGEQLSSHLTPEWRKQYIRYEALKSMLYEMITALPTETEDREQYISQMDEKFFAECERELTKINLFYSQKIAEAQGKFHELNAELLAFKEALENRET
;
A
#
# COMPACT_ATOMS: atom_id res chain seq x y z
N MET A 1 0.96 2.93 -21.19
CA MET A 1 0.84 1.60 -20.56
C MET A 1 -0.50 1.50 -19.83
N LYS A 2 -1.08 0.30 -19.70
CA LYS A 2 -2.39 0.05 -19.05
C LYS A 2 -2.30 -0.37 -17.57
N PHE A 3 -1.25 0.08 -16.87
CA PHE A 3 -1.00 -0.36 -15.50
C PHE A 3 -2.13 -0.02 -14.53
N GLY A 4 -2.77 1.15 -14.65
CA GLY A 4 -3.89 1.53 -13.79
C GLY A 4 -5.09 0.58 -13.90
N GLU A 5 -5.42 0.14 -15.12
CA GLU A 5 -6.47 -0.86 -15.36
C GLU A 5 -6.08 -2.21 -14.73
N GLN A 6 -4.83 -2.64 -14.93
CA GLN A 6 -4.32 -3.90 -14.36
C GLN A 6 -4.30 -3.87 -12.84
N LEU A 7 -3.89 -2.75 -12.24
CA LEU A 7 -3.89 -2.59 -10.79
C LEU A 7 -5.31 -2.72 -10.27
N SER A 8 -6.26 -1.96 -10.84
CA SER A 8 -7.67 -1.96 -10.44
C SER A 8 -8.34 -3.34 -10.54
N SER A 9 -8.02 -4.14 -11.56
CA SER A 9 -8.62 -5.47 -11.76
C SER A 9 -8.13 -6.53 -10.77
N HIS A 10 -6.94 -6.35 -10.17
CA HIS A 10 -6.33 -7.33 -9.25
C HIS A 10 -6.43 -6.90 -7.77
N LEU A 11 -7.18 -5.84 -7.46
CA LEU A 11 -7.34 -5.39 -6.08
C LEU A 11 -8.26 -6.33 -5.30
N THR A 12 -7.83 -6.71 -4.10
CA THR A 12 -8.73 -7.24 -3.09
C THR A 12 -9.77 -6.16 -2.72
N PRO A 13 -11.07 -6.37 -2.95
CA PRO A 13 -12.10 -5.33 -2.78
C PRO A 13 -12.09 -4.66 -1.40
N GLU A 14 -11.88 -5.45 -0.36
CA GLU A 14 -11.84 -5.04 1.04
C GLU A 14 -10.67 -4.10 1.34
N TRP A 15 -9.59 -4.19 0.56
CA TRP A 15 -8.35 -3.46 0.79
C TRP A 15 -8.13 -2.34 -0.22
N ARG A 16 -9.08 -2.08 -1.12
CA ARG A 16 -8.97 -1.09 -2.20
C ARG A 16 -8.38 0.26 -1.75
N LYS A 17 -8.78 0.76 -0.57
CA LYS A 17 -8.31 2.05 -0.01
C LYS A 17 -6.83 2.05 0.41
N GLN A 18 -6.27 0.87 0.67
CA GLN A 18 -4.91 0.68 1.17
C GLN A 18 -3.87 0.57 0.05
N TYR A 19 -4.29 0.27 -1.18
CA TYR A 19 -3.42 0.30 -2.35
C TYR A 19 -3.01 1.72 -2.73
N ILE A 20 -1.91 1.83 -3.48
CA ILE A 20 -1.44 3.09 -4.04
C ILE A 20 -2.52 3.77 -4.89
N ARG A 21 -2.73 5.07 -4.69
CA ARG A 21 -3.63 5.90 -5.52
C ARG A 21 -2.98 6.26 -6.87
N TYR A 22 -2.71 5.25 -7.69
CA TYR A 22 -1.95 5.39 -8.94
C TYR A 22 -2.52 6.44 -9.90
N GLU A 23 -3.84 6.39 -10.18
CA GLU A 23 -4.46 7.36 -11.10
C GLU A 23 -4.41 8.80 -10.54
N ALA A 24 -4.52 8.98 -9.23
CA ALA A 24 -4.43 10.32 -8.63
C ALA A 24 -3.01 10.90 -8.73
N LEU A 25 -1.98 10.08 -8.46
CA LEU A 25 -0.58 10.49 -8.63
C LEU A 25 -0.26 10.79 -10.11
N LYS A 26 -0.82 10.00 -11.03
CA LYS A 26 -0.68 10.23 -12.47
C LYS A 26 -1.36 11.53 -12.90
N SER A 27 -2.58 11.81 -12.43
CA SER A 27 -3.28 13.07 -12.66
C SER A 27 -2.50 14.27 -12.14
N MET A 28 -1.90 14.14 -10.94
CA MET A 28 -1.05 15.17 -10.37
C MET A 28 0.13 15.53 -11.28
N LEU A 29 0.82 14.53 -11.87
CA LEU A 29 1.89 14.77 -12.83
C LEU A 29 1.40 15.50 -14.08
N TYR A 30 0.23 15.14 -14.61
CA TYR A 30 -0.34 15.85 -15.76
C TYR A 30 -0.68 17.30 -15.45
N GLU A 31 -1.27 17.57 -14.27
CA GLU A 31 -1.57 18.93 -13.81
C GLU A 31 -0.29 19.77 -13.67
N MET A 32 0.75 19.19 -13.07
CA MET A 32 2.06 19.84 -12.90
C MET A 32 2.67 20.24 -14.25
N ILE A 33 2.66 19.33 -15.23
CA ILE A 33 3.18 19.57 -16.58
C ILE A 33 2.32 20.60 -17.33
N THR A 34 0.99 20.57 -17.14
CA THR A 34 0.08 21.49 -17.85
C THR A 34 0.22 22.93 -17.35
N ALA A 35 0.50 23.11 -16.05
CA ALA A 35 0.69 24.43 -15.44
C ALA A 35 2.15 24.92 -15.47
N LEU A 36 3.01 24.27 -16.27
CA LEU A 36 4.43 24.58 -16.34
C LEU A 36 4.66 25.99 -16.94
N PRO A 37 5.38 26.90 -16.25
CA PRO A 37 5.59 28.27 -16.71
C PRO A 37 6.31 28.34 -18.06
N THR A 38 5.98 29.31 -18.91
CA THR A 38 6.70 29.52 -20.19
C THR A 38 8.06 30.17 -20.01
N GLU A 39 8.22 31.05 -19.02
CA GLU A 39 9.46 31.75 -18.69
C GLU A 39 10.49 30.82 -18.03
N THR A 40 11.75 30.92 -18.41
CA THR A 40 12.80 29.97 -17.98
C THR A 40 13.20 30.12 -16.51
N GLU A 41 13.19 31.34 -15.96
CA GLU A 41 13.59 31.59 -14.57
C GLU A 41 12.57 31.02 -13.55
N ASP A 42 11.28 31.09 -13.87
CA ASP A 42 10.21 30.56 -13.00
C ASP A 42 10.06 29.03 -13.10
N ARG A 43 10.58 28.41 -14.18
CA ARG A 43 10.45 26.97 -14.43
C ARG A 43 11.17 26.11 -13.40
N GLU A 44 12.43 26.42 -13.11
CA GLU A 44 13.23 25.61 -12.18
C GLU A 44 12.64 25.66 -10.77
N GLN A 45 12.23 26.85 -10.33
CA GLN A 45 11.59 27.03 -9.03
C GLN A 45 10.24 26.31 -8.97
N TYR A 46 9.43 26.39 -10.02
CA TYR A 46 8.15 25.68 -10.11
C TYR A 46 8.34 24.16 -10.07
N ILE A 47 9.27 23.61 -10.86
CA ILE A 47 9.56 22.17 -10.89
C ILE A 47 9.99 21.69 -9.50
N SER A 48 10.91 22.39 -8.84
CA SER A 48 11.38 22.03 -7.50
C SER A 48 10.24 21.98 -6.47
N GLN A 49 9.34 22.97 -6.48
CA GLN A 49 8.16 22.98 -5.59
C GLN A 49 7.18 21.85 -5.90
N MET A 50 6.97 21.55 -7.19
CA MET A 50 6.06 20.48 -7.60
C MET A 50 6.64 19.10 -7.29
N ASP A 51 7.95 18.90 -7.44
CA ASP A 51 8.66 17.69 -7.04
C ASP A 51 8.50 17.45 -5.53
N GLU A 52 8.71 18.48 -4.70
CA GLU A 52 8.52 18.37 -3.25
C GLU A 52 7.09 17.93 -2.90
N LYS A 53 6.09 18.55 -3.54
CA LYS A 53 4.68 18.18 -3.36
C LYS A 53 4.39 16.75 -3.81
N PHE A 54 4.95 16.32 -4.94
CA PHE A 54 4.76 14.98 -5.47
C PHE A 54 5.41 13.91 -4.56
N PHE A 55 6.63 14.15 -4.10
CA PHE A 55 7.34 13.24 -3.19
C PHE A 55 6.66 13.16 -1.82
N ALA A 56 6.12 14.27 -1.31
CA ALA A 56 5.32 14.25 -0.08
C ALA A 56 4.08 13.34 -0.21
N GLU A 57 3.40 13.37 -1.36
CA GLU A 57 2.27 12.47 -1.62
C GLU A 57 2.70 11.01 -1.81
N CYS A 58 3.85 10.76 -2.45
CA CYS A 58 4.43 9.42 -2.56
C CYS A 58 4.77 8.85 -1.18
N GLU A 59 5.38 9.65 -0.30
CA GLU A 59 5.73 9.25 1.06
C GLU A 59 4.47 8.94 1.89
N ARG A 60 3.41 9.74 1.72
CA ARG A 60 2.12 9.50 2.38
C ARG A 60 1.48 8.18 1.91
N GLU A 61 1.52 7.88 0.62
CA GLU A 61 1.03 6.60 0.09
C GLU A 61 1.90 5.42 0.53
N LEU A 62 3.22 5.57 0.55
CA LEU A 62 4.17 4.55 1.01
C LEU A 62 3.95 4.23 2.50
N THR A 63 3.86 5.25 3.34
CA THR A 63 3.60 5.09 4.78
C THR A 63 2.28 4.35 5.02
N LYS A 64 1.22 4.72 4.30
CA LYS A 64 -0.09 4.03 4.37
C LYS A 64 0.04 2.55 4.04
N ILE A 65 0.70 2.22 2.94
CA ILE A 65 0.89 0.83 2.50
C ILE A 65 1.71 0.04 3.52
N ASN A 66 2.80 0.62 4.02
CA ASN A 66 3.67 -0.01 5.01
C ASN A 66 2.94 -0.31 6.32
N LEU A 67 2.15 0.65 6.82
CA LEU A 67 1.35 0.46 8.02
C LEU A 67 0.33 -0.67 7.84
N PHE A 68 -0.40 -0.68 6.72
CA PHE A 68 -1.36 -1.73 6.43
C PHE A 68 -0.71 -3.12 6.32
N TYR A 69 0.43 -3.22 5.61
CA TYR A 69 1.15 -4.49 5.50
C TYR A 69 1.68 -4.98 6.83
N SER A 70 2.23 -4.09 7.65
CA SER A 70 2.76 -4.42 8.98
C SER A 70 1.64 -4.97 9.87
N GLN A 71 0.46 -4.35 9.84
CA GLN A 71 -0.73 -4.85 10.55
C GLN A 71 -1.14 -6.24 10.04
N LYS A 72 -1.20 -6.45 8.72
CA LYS A 72 -1.60 -7.75 8.14
C LYS A 72 -0.62 -8.87 8.47
N ILE A 73 0.69 -8.57 8.49
CA ILE A 73 1.71 -9.55 8.90
C ILE A 73 1.54 -9.92 10.37
N ALA A 74 1.33 -8.93 11.26
CA ALA A 74 1.11 -9.18 12.68
C ALA A 74 -0.17 -10.01 12.92
N GLU A 75 -1.28 -9.68 12.24
CA GLU A 75 -2.51 -10.47 12.29
C GLU A 75 -2.30 -11.91 11.82
N ALA A 76 -1.55 -12.11 10.73
CA ALA A 76 -1.27 -13.44 10.19
C ALA A 76 -0.39 -14.26 11.14
N GLN A 77 0.62 -13.64 11.76
CA GLN A 77 1.47 -14.27 12.77
C GLN A 77 0.67 -14.67 14.02
N GLY A 78 -0.23 -13.80 14.49
CA GLY A 78 -1.13 -14.10 15.60
C GLY A 78 -2.01 -15.32 15.31
N LYS A 79 -2.70 -15.33 14.16
CA LYS A 79 -3.53 -16.46 13.74
C LYS A 79 -2.73 -17.75 13.59
N PHE A 80 -1.51 -17.68 13.06
CA PHE A 80 -0.65 -18.85 12.94
C PHE A 80 -0.27 -19.43 14.31
N HIS A 81 0.02 -18.56 15.30
CA HIS A 81 0.30 -19.00 16.65
C HIS A 81 -0.92 -19.67 17.31
N GLU A 82 -2.10 -19.06 17.19
CA GLU A 82 -3.36 -19.61 17.69
C GLU A 82 -3.66 -21.00 17.10
N LEU A 83 -3.61 -21.13 15.77
CA LEU A 83 -3.87 -22.40 15.09
C LEU A 83 -2.88 -23.50 15.48
N ASN A 84 -1.61 -23.16 15.72
CA ASN A 84 -0.63 -24.14 16.19
C ASN A 84 -0.93 -24.59 17.62
N ALA A 85 -1.35 -23.68 18.50
CA ALA A 85 -1.73 -24.02 19.87
C ALA A 85 -2.98 -24.92 19.89
N GLU A 86 -3.98 -24.62 19.09
CA GLU A 86 -5.18 -25.46 18.93
C GLU A 86 -4.83 -26.85 18.41
N LEU A 87 -3.95 -26.94 17.41
CA LEU A 87 -3.50 -28.21 16.85
C LEU A 87 -2.74 -29.05 17.89
N LEU A 88 -1.88 -28.42 18.70
CA LEU A 88 -1.13 -29.11 19.75
C LEU A 88 -2.08 -29.66 20.82
N ALA A 89 -2.99 -28.82 21.33
CA ALA A 89 -3.99 -29.24 22.32
C ALA A 89 -4.87 -30.38 21.81
N PHE A 90 -5.24 -30.35 20.53
CA PHE A 90 -5.99 -31.43 19.90
C PHE A 90 -5.21 -32.75 19.85
N LYS A 91 -3.91 -32.71 19.51
CA LYS A 91 -3.05 -33.89 19.51
C LYS A 91 -2.89 -34.49 20.90
N GLU A 92 -2.64 -33.66 21.91
CA GLU A 92 -2.55 -34.11 23.31
C GLU A 92 -3.86 -34.76 23.79
N ALA A 93 -5.01 -34.19 23.41
CA ALA A 93 -6.31 -34.77 23.73
C ALA A 93 -6.56 -36.13 23.06
N LEU A 94 -5.99 -36.37 21.87
CA LEU A 94 -6.05 -37.67 21.21
C LEU A 94 -5.15 -38.70 21.89
N GLU A 95 -3.91 -38.34 22.21
CA GLU A 95 -2.97 -39.24 22.90
C GLU A 95 -3.51 -39.69 24.26
N ASN A 96 -4.12 -38.79 25.01
CA ASN A 96 -4.75 -39.08 26.31
C ASN A 96 -6.03 -39.94 26.20
N ARG A 97 -6.61 -40.11 25.00
CA ARG A 97 -7.76 -41.00 24.77
C ARG A 97 -7.34 -42.42 24.37
N GLU A 98 -6.11 -42.58 23.89
CA GLU A 98 -5.55 -43.88 23.48
C GLU A 98 -4.78 -44.58 24.61
N THR A 99 -4.57 -43.91 25.74
CA THR A 99 -3.97 -44.42 26.98
C THR A 99 -5.01 -44.72 28.05
#